data_AF-A0A9D8SPK9-F1
#
_entry.id   AF-A0A9D8SPK9-F1
#
_cell.length_a   1.000
_cell.length_b   1.000
_cell.length_c   1.000
_cell.angle_alpha   90.00
_cell.angle_beta   90.00
_cell.angle_gamma   90.00
#
_symmetry.space_group_name_H-M   'P 1'
#
loop_
_entity.id
_entity.type
_entity.pdbx_description
1 polymer ?
#
loop_
_entity_poly.entity_id
_entity_poly.type
_entity_poly.pdbx_seq_one_letter_code
_entity_poly.pdbx_strand_id
1 'polypeptide(L)'
;MKRSAFLLFWCLVWTFSAFGLFGSSAQADGQGKEPVWILNHGDAFPRVVVNQGDLMQQLGLTMLRTTGSDTTFSIPMEEEEHFSAEERPFLAFRCRMKTKQKIGGLFFTTDTLQTLSDASFTPFPVQGDGQWRDLVFDMRTAKHGNWKGTVTSFRLDPINPSDLNAEIEISRLGFFPSEETAKAFLADACDRPDYTQETILCRQGIRCLIPGGTLSDGWKESEFLFERTPEHAEAARSGTALTVCCDGKPVPSCVNRRGFVWYIAEKAGRYSLEKVSPERPAIPLPEAVADRFGCRVSSPFPPEYFTRERIRIGAWGSFNARYFDERQLRDLRDCGFDLLIATNGSAASRHRGMLFRECDRLGIEVYINDGGWRYPETAGEEYFDHPSFCGHYITDEPGTDSYPHFGKACGDYAKATGKVPYINLLPMYA
;
A
#
# COMPACT_ATOMS: atom_id res chain seq x y z
N MET A 1 31.96 63.99 3.38
CA MET A 1 31.15 63.87 4.62
C MET A 1 30.40 62.55 4.59
N LYS A 2 30.61 61.71 5.63
CA LYS A 2 29.92 60.44 6.04
C LYS A 2 29.92 59.30 4.99
N ARG A 3 30.85 58.32 5.00
CA ARG A 3 30.98 57.09 5.86
C ARG A 3 29.70 56.23 5.87
N SER A 4 29.70 54.98 5.38
CA SER A 4 30.20 53.75 6.06
C SER A 4 30.28 52.58 5.05
N ALA A 5 31.43 51.89 4.90
CA ALA A 5 31.83 50.60 5.53
C ALA A 5 31.04 49.36 5.01
N PHE A 6 31.67 48.48 4.20
CA PHE A 6 32.25 47.15 4.56
C PHE A 6 31.16 46.09 4.88
N LEU A 7 31.22 44.79 4.54
CA LEU A 7 32.32 43.83 4.53
C LEU A 7 31.80 42.55 3.81
N LEU A 8 32.66 41.89 3.01
CA LEU A 8 32.47 40.50 2.57
C LEU A 8 32.38 39.57 3.79
N PHE A 9 31.43 38.63 3.81
CA PHE A 9 31.47 37.51 4.75
C PHE A 9 31.42 36.16 4.03
N TRP A 10 32.54 35.45 4.13
CA TRP A 10 32.62 34.00 4.05
C TRP A 10 31.73 33.38 5.13
N CYS A 11 30.93 32.36 4.78
CA CYS A 11 30.46 31.40 5.77
C CYS A 11 30.75 29.98 5.29
N LEU A 12 31.54 29.30 6.12
CA LEU A 12 31.92 27.91 6.06
C LEU A 12 30.68 27.01 5.92
N VAL A 13 30.80 26.02 5.04
CA VAL A 13 30.03 24.79 5.07
C VAL A 13 30.47 24.01 6.31
N TRP A 14 29.62 23.99 7.34
CA TRP A 14 29.71 23.02 8.43
C TRP A 14 28.88 21.80 8.06
N THR A 15 29.56 20.74 7.63
CA THR A 15 29.04 19.37 7.65
C THR A 15 28.86 18.95 9.11
N PHE A 16 27.62 19.04 9.62
CA PHE A 16 27.22 18.29 10.80
C PHE A 16 26.95 16.84 10.37
N SER A 17 27.99 16.01 10.43
CA SER A 17 27.82 14.57 10.60
C SER A 17 27.30 14.34 12.02
N ALA A 18 25.97 14.29 12.17
CA ALA A 18 25.36 13.73 13.36
C ALA A 18 25.56 12.21 13.30
N PHE A 19 26.73 11.76 13.78
CA PHE A 19 26.93 10.41 14.29
C PHE A 19 25.90 10.22 15.41
N GLY A 20 24.79 9.56 15.07
CA GLY A 20 23.91 8.96 16.06
C GLY A 20 24.71 7.89 16.80
N LEU A 21 24.97 8.15 18.07
CA LEU A 21 25.50 7.22 19.05
C LEU A 21 24.61 5.96 19.09
N PHE A 22 24.95 4.95 18.30
CA PHE A 22 24.65 3.58 18.69
C PHE A 22 25.66 3.22 19.77
N GLY A 23 25.18 3.24 21.01
CA GLY A 23 25.89 2.62 22.12
C GLY A 23 26.12 1.16 21.79
N SER A 24 27.37 0.83 21.44
CA SER A 24 27.91 -0.50 21.65
C SER A 24 27.84 -0.75 23.16
N SER A 25 26.84 -1.51 23.60
CA SER A 25 26.92 -2.17 24.90
C SER A 25 28.03 -3.21 24.78
N ALA A 26 29.04 -3.05 25.63
CA ALA A 26 30.10 -4.02 25.79
C ALA A 26 29.48 -5.38 26.15
N GLN A 27 29.81 -6.39 25.35
CA GLN A 27 29.56 -7.80 25.67
C GLN A 27 30.23 -8.12 27.01
N ALA A 28 29.40 -8.46 28.00
CA ALA A 28 29.84 -9.28 29.11
C ALA A 28 29.93 -10.72 28.58
N ASP A 29 31.15 -11.24 28.52
CA ASP A 29 31.47 -12.62 28.16
C ASP A 29 30.61 -13.61 28.99
N GLY A 30 29.73 -14.35 28.31
CA GLY A 30 29.06 -15.53 28.88
C GLY A 30 27.55 -15.64 28.71
N GLN A 31 26.84 -14.61 28.21
CA GLN A 31 25.41 -14.72 27.93
C GLN A 31 25.17 -15.08 26.46
N GLY A 32 24.47 -16.19 26.23
CA GLY A 32 23.94 -16.56 24.92
C GLY A 32 23.12 -15.43 24.31
N LYS A 33 22.87 -15.52 23.00
CA LYS A 33 22.09 -14.51 22.27
C LYS A 33 20.74 -14.30 22.98
N GLU A 34 20.34 -13.05 23.20
CA GLU A 34 19.05 -12.79 23.87
C GLU A 34 17.91 -13.49 23.10
N PRO A 35 17.01 -14.22 23.80
CA PRO A 35 15.94 -14.98 23.16
C PRO A 35 14.80 -14.04 22.77
N VAL A 36 15.10 -13.15 21.82
CA VAL A 36 14.23 -12.12 21.29
C VAL A 36 14.17 -12.23 19.78
N TRP A 37 12.98 -12.04 19.24
CA TRP A 37 12.70 -12.13 17.81
C TRP A 37 11.87 -10.94 17.39
N ILE A 38 12.48 -10.09 16.56
CA ILE A 38 11.84 -8.92 15.97
C ILE A 38 11.33 -9.34 14.58
N LEU A 39 10.03 -9.23 14.38
CA LEU A 39 9.34 -9.68 13.17
C LEU A 39 8.96 -8.50 12.29
N ASN A 40 8.44 -7.43 12.88
CA ASN A 40 8.27 -6.16 12.18
C ASN A 40 9.63 -5.48 12.01
N HIS A 41 10.08 -5.26 10.77
CA HIS A 41 11.37 -4.67 10.39
C HIS A 41 12.60 -5.42 10.91
N GLY A 42 12.42 -6.64 11.40
CA GLY A 42 13.48 -7.47 11.95
C GLY A 42 13.86 -8.64 11.05
N ASP A 43 14.91 -9.32 11.47
CA ASP A 43 15.54 -10.43 10.76
C ASP A 43 14.91 -11.80 11.09
N ALA A 44 13.96 -11.86 12.03
CA ALA A 44 13.39 -13.13 12.48
C ALA A 44 12.35 -13.69 11.52
N PHE A 45 11.71 -12.85 10.69
CA PHE A 45 10.61 -13.27 9.80
C PHE A 45 10.93 -14.49 8.90
N PRO A 46 12.08 -14.55 8.20
CA PRO A 46 12.41 -15.67 7.32
C PRO A 46 12.55 -17.03 8.04
N ARG A 47 12.72 -17.02 9.36
CA ARG A 47 12.86 -18.25 10.18
C ARG A 47 11.51 -18.79 10.65
N VAL A 48 10.44 -18.01 10.52
CA VAL A 48 9.14 -18.40 11.05
C VAL A 48 8.56 -19.60 10.31
N VAL A 49 8.12 -20.59 11.08
CA VAL A 49 7.37 -21.76 10.61
C VAL A 49 5.92 -21.62 11.06
N VAL A 50 4.98 -21.75 10.11
CA VAL A 50 3.54 -21.70 10.38
C VAL A 50 2.85 -22.95 9.88
N ASN A 51 2.03 -23.57 10.73
CA ASN A 51 1.08 -24.61 10.34
C ASN A 51 -0.32 -24.01 10.23
N GLN A 52 -1.13 -24.49 9.28
CA GLN A 52 -2.50 -24.04 9.04
C GLN A 52 -2.69 -22.50 8.97
N GLY A 53 -1.71 -21.72 8.51
CA GLY A 53 -1.87 -20.27 8.32
C GLY A 53 -0.91 -19.64 7.30
N ASP A 54 -1.39 -18.69 6.51
CA ASP A 54 -0.62 -17.96 5.50
C ASP A 54 0.20 -16.86 6.17
N LEU A 55 1.52 -16.93 6.03
CA LEU A 55 2.45 -15.95 6.58
C LEU A 55 3.09 -15.11 5.46
N MET A 56 3.14 -13.80 5.67
CA MET A 56 3.66 -12.81 4.75
C MET A 56 4.30 -11.67 5.54
N GLN A 57 5.41 -11.12 5.05
CA GLN A 57 5.93 -9.84 5.48
C GLN A 57 5.66 -8.84 4.37
N GLN A 58 4.89 -7.81 4.68
CA GLN A 58 4.55 -6.74 3.74
C GLN A 58 4.93 -5.40 4.39
N LEU A 59 5.75 -4.61 3.69
CA LEU A 59 6.15 -3.28 4.16
C LEU A 59 6.83 -3.36 5.53
N GLY A 60 7.66 -4.38 5.70
CA GLY A 60 8.29 -4.73 6.96
C GLY A 60 7.34 -5.18 8.07
N LEU A 61 6.03 -5.32 7.84
CA LEU A 61 5.07 -5.83 8.83
C LEU A 61 4.77 -7.31 8.61
N THR A 62 4.79 -8.08 9.69
CA THR A 62 4.49 -9.51 9.67
C THR A 62 2.99 -9.76 9.84
N MET A 63 2.39 -10.39 8.84
CA MET A 63 0.97 -10.71 8.77
C MET A 63 0.77 -12.22 8.65
N LEU A 64 -0.14 -12.74 9.47
CA LEU A 64 -0.59 -14.12 9.53
C LEU A 64 -2.09 -14.15 9.29
N ARG A 65 -2.53 -14.97 8.33
CA ARG A 65 -3.94 -15.31 8.13
C ARG A 65 -4.16 -16.78 8.43
N THR A 66 -5.06 -17.09 9.36
CA THR A 66 -5.37 -18.49 9.70
C THR A 66 -6.12 -19.19 8.56
N THR A 67 -5.77 -20.44 8.27
CA THR A 67 -6.39 -21.30 7.24
C THR A 67 -7.00 -22.58 7.79
N GLY A 68 -6.90 -22.81 9.11
CA GLY A 68 -7.49 -23.95 9.79
C GLY A 68 -7.74 -23.67 11.27
N SER A 69 -8.18 -24.68 12.01
CA SER A 69 -8.58 -24.56 13.41
C SER A 69 -7.42 -24.60 14.41
N ASP A 70 -6.23 -24.97 13.96
CA ASP A 70 -5.02 -25.11 14.78
C ASP A 70 -3.84 -24.40 14.09
N THR A 71 -3.91 -23.07 14.02
CA THR A 71 -2.83 -22.26 13.44
C THR A 71 -1.70 -22.09 14.44
N THR A 72 -0.51 -22.56 14.08
CA THR A 72 0.67 -22.50 14.95
C THR A 72 1.73 -21.59 14.36
N PHE A 73 2.52 -20.95 15.21
CA PHE A 73 3.61 -20.04 14.86
C PHE A 73 4.84 -20.41 15.70
N SER A 74 5.95 -20.74 15.06
CA SER A 74 7.20 -21.10 15.73
C SER A 74 8.39 -20.44 15.05
N ILE A 75 9.45 -20.19 15.82
CA ILE A 75 10.76 -19.81 15.28
C ILE A 75 11.73 -20.90 15.75
N PRO A 76 12.31 -21.72 14.85
CA PRO A 76 13.30 -22.71 15.22
C PRO A 76 14.45 -22.04 15.95
N MET A 77 14.82 -22.56 17.11
CA MET A 77 15.91 -22.05 17.94
C MET A 77 17.17 -22.84 17.64
N GLU A 78 18.30 -22.15 17.51
CA GLU A 78 19.61 -22.79 17.53
C GLU A 78 20.08 -23.01 18.98
N GLU A 79 21.10 -23.84 19.18
CA GLU A 79 21.58 -24.21 20.53
C GLU A 79 22.04 -22.98 21.33
N GLU A 80 22.63 -21.97 20.67
CA GLU A 80 23.07 -20.72 21.30
C GLU A 80 21.92 -19.76 21.67
N GLU A 81 20.70 -20.05 21.20
CA GLU A 81 19.48 -19.32 21.54
C GLU A 81 18.68 -20.02 22.64
N HIS A 82 19.08 -21.22 23.07
CA HIS A 82 18.53 -21.87 24.25
C HIS A 82 18.78 -21.01 25.50
N PHE A 83 17.82 -21.00 26.43
CA PHE A 83 17.90 -20.13 27.61
C PHE A 83 17.33 -20.79 28.86
N SER A 84 17.78 -20.35 30.03
CA SER A 84 17.24 -20.81 31.31
C SER A 84 15.83 -20.26 31.53
N ALA A 85 14.87 -21.15 31.78
CA ALA A 85 13.50 -20.78 32.12
C ALA A 85 13.43 -19.91 33.38
N GLU A 86 14.27 -20.20 34.38
CA GLU A 86 14.33 -19.46 35.63
C GLU A 86 14.85 -18.03 35.44
N GLU A 87 15.87 -17.86 34.59
CA GLU A 87 16.48 -16.55 34.33
C GLU A 87 15.66 -15.68 33.39
N ARG A 88 14.70 -16.25 32.65
CA ARG A 88 13.85 -15.55 31.67
C ARG A 88 12.37 -15.94 31.80
N PRO A 89 11.71 -15.65 32.94
CA PRO A 89 10.35 -16.12 33.18
C PRO A 89 9.26 -15.28 32.49
N PHE A 90 9.59 -14.10 31.95
CA PHE A 90 8.60 -13.20 31.36
C PHE A 90 8.56 -13.35 29.84
N LEU A 91 7.49 -13.95 29.32
CA LEU A 91 7.16 -13.90 27.89
C LEU A 91 6.62 -12.50 27.56
N ALA A 92 7.21 -11.84 26.58
CA ALA A 92 6.71 -10.60 26.01
C ALA A 92 6.28 -10.85 24.56
N PHE A 93 5.13 -10.33 24.17
CA PHE A 93 4.55 -10.52 22.84
C PHE A 93 3.73 -9.30 22.45
N ARG A 94 3.98 -8.76 21.26
CA ARG A 94 3.20 -7.64 20.71
C ARG A 94 2.49 -8.05 19.44
N CYS A 95 1.18 -7.87 19.44
CA CYS A 95 0.32 -8.31 18.35
C CYS A 95 -0.86 -7.38 18.09
N ARG A 96 -1.44 -7.49 16.90
CA ARG A 96 -2.74 -6.92 16.53
C ARG A 96 -3.58 -8.02 15.90
N MET A 97 -4.78 -8.24 16.41
CA MET A 97 -5.61 -9.36 15.98
C MET A 97 -7.05 -8.91 15.71
N LYS A 98 -7.69 -9.47 14.68
CA LYS A 98 -9.14 -9.35 14.44
C LYS A 98 -9.76 -10.74 14.57
N THR A 99 -10.36 -11.02 15.72
CA THR A 99 -10.91 -12.35 16.06
C THR A 99 -11.96 -12.22 17.16
N LYS A 100 -12.87 -13.20 17.25
CA LYS A 100 -13.77 -13.31 18.40
C LYS A 100 -13.16 -14.09 19.56
N GLN A 101 -12.10 -14.84 19.31
CA GLN A 101 -11.39 -15.62 20.31
C GLN A 101 -10.76 -14.72 21.37
N LYS A 102 -10.63 -15.28 22.57
CA LYS A 102 -10.14 -14.58 23.77
C LYS A 102 -8.94 -15.25 24.41
N ILE A 103 -8.52 -16.38 23.86
CA ILE A 103 -7.42 -17.19 24.38
C ILE A 103 -6.44 -17.44 23.24
N GLY A 104 -5.17 -17.20 23.51
CA GLY A 104 -4.03 -17.78 22.80
C GLY A 104 -3.25 -18.67 23.76
N GLY A 105 -2.11 -19.19 23.31
CA GLY A 105 -1.24 -19.92 24.23
C GLY A 105 0.15 -20.18 23.69
N LEU A 106 1.01 -20.64 24.59
CA LEU A 106 2.38 -21.06 24.29
C LEU A 106 2.54 -22.52 24.69
N PHE A 107 3.09 -23.33 23.79
CA PHE A 107 3.71 -24.61 24.10
C PHE A 107 5.23 -24.45 24.06
N PHE A 108 5.95 -25.24 24.84
CA PHE A 108 7.42 -25.17 24.88
C PHE A 108 8.03 -26.53 25.20
N THR A 109 9.30 -26.70 24.82
CA THR A 109 10.12 -27.84 25.24
C THR A 109 11.27 -27.37 26.10
N THR A 110 11.77 -28.28 26.91
CA THR A 110 12.97 -28.09 27.72
C THR A 110 13.92 -29.27 27.57
N ASP A 111 15.09 -29.19 28.21
CA ASP A 111 16.01 -30.32 28.40
C ASP A 111 15.33 -31.60 28.95
N THR A 112 14.28 -31.42 29.74
CA THR A 112 13.53 -32.48 30.43
C THR A 112 12.14 -32.73 29.84
N LEU A 113 11.50 -31.73 29.22
CA LEU A 113 10.24 -31.86 28.49
C LEU A 113 10.51 -31.80 26.99
N GLN A 114 10.89 -32.94 26.41
CA GLN A 114 11.43 -33.00 25.04
C GLN A 114 10.36 -32.98 23.92
N THR A 115 9.08 -32.97 24.27
CA THR A 115 7.97 -32.97 23.30
C THR A 115 6.93 -31.91 23.63
N LEU A 116 6.49 -31.18 22.59
CA LEU A 116 5.36 -30.26 22.70
C LEU A 116 4.09 -31.04 23.06
N SER A 117 3.49 -30.68 24.19
CA SER A 117 2.29 -31.34 24.72
C SER A 117 1.55 -30.41 25.68
N ASP A 118 0.33 -30.80 26.07
CA ASP A 118 -0.49 -30.08 27.05
C ASP A 118 0.22 -29.85 28.40
N ALA A 119 1.26 -30.64 28.71
CA ALA A 119 2.10 -30.44 29.88
C ALA A 119 2.89 -29.10 29.85
N SER A 120 3.06 -28.50 28.67
CA SER A 120 3.70 -27.19 28.47
C SER A 120 2.71 -26.08 28.12
N PHE A 121 1.44 -26.41 27.88
CA PHE A 121 0.49 -25.43 27.40
C PHE A 121 0.20 -24.36 28.44
N THR A 122 0.61 -23.14 28.13
CA THR A 122 0.37 -21.95 28.94
C THR A 122 -0.60 -21.04 28.20
N PRO A 123 -1.91 -21.04 28.55
CA PRO A 123 -2.89 -20.17 27.93
C PRO A 123 -2.68 -18.73 28.40
N PHE A 124 -2.98 -17.79 27.51
CA PHE A 124 -2.99 -16.37 27.85
C PHE A 124 -4.16 -15.62 27.20
N PRO A 125 -4.67 -14.56 27.86
CA PRO A 125 -5.77 -13.77 27.31
C PRO A 125 -5.31 -12.98 26.07
N VAL A 126 -6.17 -12.93 25.06
CA VAL A 126 -5.99 -12.09 23.86
C VAL A 126 -7.21 -11.23 23.59
N GLN A 127 -6.99 -10.09 22.92
CA GLN A 127 -8.06 -9.15 22.55
C GLN A 127 -8.05 -8.91 21.04
N GLY A 128 -9.01 -9.51 20.34
CA GLY A 128 -9.18 -9.39 18.89
C GLY A 128 -9.92 -8.13 18.40
N ASP A 129 -9.60 -6.95 18.93
CA ASP A 129 -10.29 -5.69 18.58
C ASP A 129 -9.61 -4.89 17.44
N GLY A 130 -8.62 -5.49 16.78
CA GLY A 130 -7.87 -4.85 15.70
C GLY A 130 -6.93 -3.74 16.15
N GLN A 131 -6.65 -3.60 17.45
CA GLN A 131 -5.64 -2.67 17.98
C GLN A 131 -4.34 -3.41 18.32
N TRP A 132 -3.22 -2.69 18.31
CA TRP A 132 -1.95 -3.21 18.82
C TRP A 132 -2.03 -3.39 20.33
N ARG A 133 -1.61 -4.56 20.81
CA ARG A 133 -1.61 -4.98 22.20
C ARG A 133 -0.23 -5.49 22.59
N ASP A 134 0.22 -5.01 23.74
CA ASP A 134 1.38 -5.54 24.45
C ASP A 134 0.91 -6.55 25.47
N LEU A 135 1.51 -7.73 25.43
CA LEU A 135 1.19 -8.85 26.29
C LEU A 135 2.46 -9.27 26.99
N VAL A 136 2.43 -9.27 28.33
CA VAL A 136 3.52 -9.76 29.17
C VAL A 136 2.96 -10.80 30.13
N PHE A 137 3.56 -11.99 30.14
CA PHE A 137 3.11 -13.12 30.94
C PHE A 137 4.28 -13.68 31.75
N ASP A 138 4.08 -13.82 33.05
CA ASP A 138 4.99 -14.55 33.92
C ASP A 138 4.70 -16.05 33.80
N MET A 139 5.58 -16.76 33.09
CA MET A 139 5.43 -18.19 32.79
C MET A 139 5.46 -19.07 34.05
N ARG A 140 5.98 -18.57 35.17
CA ARG A 140 5.95 -19.28 36.46
C ARG A 140 4.55 -19.39 37.04
N THR A 141 3.62 -18.55 36.58
CA THR A 141 2.21 -18.57 37.02
C THR A 141 1.39 -19.67 36.32
N ALA A 142 1.98 -20.37 35.34
CA ALA A 142 1.33 -21.47 34.65
C ALA A 142 1.08 -22.65 35.61
N LYS A 143 -0.16 -23.16 35.62
CA LYS A 143 -0.62 -24.19 36.58
C LYS A 143 0.19 -25.50 36.54
N HIS A 144 0.78 -25.83 35.39
CA HIS A 144 1.51 -27.09 35.22
C HIS A 144 2.90 -27.07 35.88
N GLY A 145 3.46 -25.90 36.24
CA GLY A 145 4.73 -25.79 36.96
C GLY A 145 5.95 -26.35 36.20
N ASN A 146 5.85 -26.46 34.86
CA ASN A 146 6.90 -27.04 34.02
C ASN A 146 7.82 -25.99 33.38
N TRP A 147 7.66 -24.72 33.72
CA TRP A 147 8.58 -23.66 33.31
C TRP A 147 9.88 -23.73 34.14
N LYS A 148 10.77 -24.66 33.79
CA LYS A 148 12.01 -24.98 34.51
C LYS A 148 13.04 -25.61 33.57
N GLY A 149 14.32 -25.57 33.96
CA GLY A 149 15.41 -26.10 33.14
C GLY A 149 15.75 -25.19 31.95
N THR A 150 16.35 -25.77 30.92
CA THR A 150 16.74 -25.04 29.70
C THR A 150 15.63 -25.13 28.67
N VAL A 151 15.06 -24.01 28.23
CA VAL A 151 14.08 -23.93 27.15
C VAL A 151 14.79 -24.13 25.81
N THR A 152 14.29 -25.07 25.02
CA THR A 152 14.92 -25.50 23.75
C THR A 152 14.06 -25.20 22.52
N SER A 153 12.76 -25.04 22.67
CA SER A 153 11.87 -24.62 21.58
C SER A 153 10.55 -24.09 22.12
N PHE A 154 9.80 -23.39 21.27
CA PHE A 154 8.42 -23.01 21.56
C PHE A 154 7.52 -23.06 20.32
N ARG A 155 6.22 -23.10 20.59
CA ARG A 155 5.14 -22.94 19.62
C ARG A 155 4.11 -21.99 20.19
N LEU A 156 3.96 -20.86 19.53
CA LEU A 156 2.92 -19.89 19.80
C LEU A 156 1.67 -20.31 19.04
N ASP A 157 0.55 -20.38 19.74
CA ASP A 157 -0.78 -20.52 19.17
C ASP A 157 -1.45 -19.15 19.37
N PRO A 158 -1.39 -18.23 18.37
CA PRO A 158 -1.78 -16.84 18.59
C PRO A 158 -3.24 -16.70 19.02
N ILE A 159 -4.08 -17.62 18.56
CA ILE A 159 -5.47 -17.82 18.98
C ILE A 159 -5.78 -19.33 19.03
N ASN A 160 -6.39 -19.78 20.13
CA ASN A 160 -6.71 -21.19 20.36
C ASN A 160 -8.15 -21.36 20.93
N PRO A 161 -9.06 -22.04 20.20
CA PRO A 161 -8.89 -22.54 18.84
C PRO A 161 -8.76 -21.39 17.83
N SER A 162 -8.24 -21.66 16.63
CA SER A 162 -8.15 -20.64 15.58
C SER A 162 -9.50 -20.45 14.86
N ASP A 163 -9.94 -19.20 14.73
CA ASP A 163 -10.99 -18.81 13.79
C ASP A 163 -10.44 -18.97 12.36
N LEU A 164 -11.26 -19.38 11.38
CA LEU A 164 -10.86 -19.39 9.97
C LEU A 164 -10.76 -17.94 9.45
N ASN A 165 -9.71 -17.62 8.69
CA ASN A 165 -9.45 -16.29 8.10
C ASN A 165 -9.27 -15.15 9.12
N ALA A 166 -8.90 -15.44 10.36
CA ALA A 166 -8.49 -14.40 11.30
C ALA A 166 -7.23 -13.70 10.78
N GLU A 167 -7.26 -12.37 10.84
CA GLU A 167 -6.10 -11.52 10.52
C GLU A 167 -5.32 -11.24 11.80
N ILE A 168 -4.05 -11.63 11.80
CA ILE A 168 -3.14 -11.52 12.93
C ILE A 168 -1.85 -10.87 12.45
N GLU A 169 -1.41 -9.85 13.15
CA GLU A 169 -0.12 -9.21 12.96
C GLU A 169 0.73 -9.38 14.21
N ILE A 170 2.00 -9.72 14.01
CA ILE A 170 2.92 -9.99 15.11
C ILE A 170 4.15 -9.12 14.91
N SER A 171 4.42 -8.24 15.88
CA SER A 171 5.53 -7.31 15.79
C SER A 171 6.84 -7.89 16.30
N ARG A 172 6.80 -8.47 17.49
CA ARG A 172 7.97 -8.98 18.19
C ARG A 172 7.55 -9.87 19.34
N LEU A 173 8.44 -10.78 19.73
CA LEU A 173 8.29 -11.61 20.92
C LEU A 173 9.65 -11.94 21.54
N GLY A 174 9.66 -12.30 22.81
CA GLY A 174 10.89 -12.75 23.48
C GLY A 174 10.68 -13.12 24.94
N PHE A 175 11.75 -13.58 25.58
CA PHE A 175 11.75 -13.97 27.00
C PHE A 175 12.74 -13.14 27.81
N PHE A 176 12.30 -12.63 28.96
CA PHE A 176 12.99 -11.58 29.70
C PHE A 176 13.15 -11.91 31.19
N PRO A 177 14.21 -11.39 31.85
CA PRO A 177 14.45 -11.63 33.27
C PRO A 177 13.48 -10.88 34.18
N SER A 178 12.87 -9.80 33.68
CA SER A 178 11.92 -8.97 34.44
C SER A 178 10.78 -8.45 33.57
N GLU A 179 9.63 -8.15 34.20
CA GLU A 179 8.48 -7.52 33.54
C GLU A 179 8.85 -6.14 32.97
N GLU A 180 9.72 -5.41 33.66
CA GLU A 180 10.23 -4.10 33.25
C GLU A 180 11.01 -4.20 31.93
N THR A 181 11.96 -5.14 31.84
CA THR A 181 12.72 -5.38 30.61
C THR A 181 11.84 -5.86 29.46
N ALA A 182 10.83 -6.70 29.73
CA ALA A 182 9.85 -7.12 28.75
C ALA A 182 9.06 -5.92 28.20
N LYS A 183 8.53 -5.06 29.08
CA LYS A 183 7.78 -3.86 28.67
C LYS A 183 8.64 -2.88 27.88
N ALA A 184 9.91 -2.69 28.25
CA ALA A 184 10.84 -1.84 27.52
C ALA A 184 11.06 -2.35 26.08
N PHE A 185 11.25 -3.67 25.91
CA PHE A 185 11.36 -4.29 24.59
C PHE A 185 10.11 -4.10 23.72
N LEU A 186 8.92 -4.23 24.31
CA LEU A 186 7.66 -4.01 23.57
C LEU A 186 7.44 -2.54 23.22
N ALA A 187 7.84 -1.61 24.08
CA ALA A 187 7.70 -0.16 23.86
C ALA A 187 8.54 0.36 22.69
N ASP A 188 9.63 -0.33 22.34
CA ASP A 188 10.50 -0.03 21.20
C ASP A 188 9.91 -0.49 19.84
N ALA A 189 8.66 -0.97 19.82
CA ALA A 189 7.99 -1.42 18.61
C ALA A 189 7.84 -0.35 17.53
N CYS A 190 8.41 -0.62 16.36
CA CYS A 190 8.08 0.08 15.13
C CYS A 190 7.02 -0.72 14.36
N ASP A 191 5.74 -0.43 14.63
CA ASP A 191 4.62 -1.03 13.87
C ASP A 191 4.10 -0.11 12.77
N ARG A 192 4.91 0.88 12.42
CA ARG A 192 4.67 1.68 11.23
C ARG A 192 5.19 0.85 10.07
N PRO A 193 4.40 0.67 9.03
CA PRO A 193 4.94 0.10 7.81
C PRO A 193 6.18 0.85 7.29
N ASP A 194 7.08 0.12 6.63
CA ASP A 194 8.29 0.62 5.97
C ASP A 194 8.25 0.26 4.47
N TYR A 195 8.17 1.29 3.64
CA TYR A 195 8.03 1.21 2.17
C TYR A 195 9.32 0.84 1.47
N THR A 196 10.44 0.88 2.18
CA THR A 196 11.75 0.50 1.65
C THR A 196 11.95 -1.02 1.64
N GLN A 197 11.16 -1.76 2.42
CA GLN A 197 11.33 -3.20 2.63
C GLN A 197 10.70 -4.03 1.53
N GLU A 198 11.36 -5.13 1.20
CA GLU A 198 10.81 -6.13 0.29
C GLU A 198 9.60 -6.87 0.90
N THR A 199 8.67 -7.33 0.06
CA THR A 199 7.64 -8.27 0.47
C THR A 199 8.20 -9.69 0.42
N ILE A 200 8.09 -10.41 1.54
CA ILE A 200 8.61 -11.77 1.70
C ILE A 200 7.47 -12.74 1.98
N LEU A 201 7.40 -13.84 1.21
CA LEU A 201 6.39 -14.89 1.38
C LEU A 201 7.05 -16.21 1.81
N CYS A 202 6.59 -16.78 2.93
CA CYS A 202 7.13 -18.04 3.47
C CYS A 202 6.53 -19.31 2.84
N ARG A 203 5.41 -19.21 2.10
CA ARG A 203 4.76 -20.32 1.40
C ARG A 203 4.02 -19.85 0.14
N GLN A 204 3.50 -20.80 -0.66
CA GLN A 204 2.56 -20.48 -1.74
C GLN A 204 1.36 -19.72 -1.15
N GLY A 205 1.19 -18.47 -1.57
CA GLY A 205 0.18 -17.59 -1.01
C GLY A 205 -0.43 -16.75 -2.11
N ILE A 206 -1.75 -16.57 -2.07
CA ILE A 206 -2.43 -15.67 -3.00
C ILE A 206 -2.62 -14.36 -2.24
N ARG A 207 -1.76 -13.35 -2.48
CA ARG A 207 -2.18 -11.97 -2.23
C ARG A 207 -1.37 -10.87 -2.93
N CYS A 208 -2.18 -9.94 -3.43
CA CYS A 208 -2.11 -8.47 -3.48
C CYS A 208 -1.29 -7.73 -4.54
N LEU A 209 -2.01 -6.76 -5.11
CA LEU A 209 -1.56 -5.68 -5.97
C LEU A 209 -0.30 -5.02 -5.41
N ILE A 210 0.71 -4.92 -6.25
CA ILE A 210 1.79 -3.96 -6.08
C ILE A 210 1.53 -2.86 -7.10
N PRO A 211 1.31 -1.59 -6.75
CA PRO A 211 1.32 -0.52 -7.72
C PRO A 211 2.69 -0.48 -8.35
N GLY A 212 2.79 -0.57 -9.66
CA GLY A 212 3.58 0.42 -10.36
C GLY A 212 2.75 1.70 -10.35
N GLY A 213 3.42 2.84 -10.39
CA GLY A 213 2.81 4.10 -9.96
C GLY A 213 1.55 4.56 -10.71
N THR A 214 0.51 4.93 -9.97
CA THR A 214 0.07 6.33 -9.75
C THR A 214 -1.10 6.35 -8.76
N LEU A 215 -0.82 6.76 -7.52
CA LEU A 215 -1.79 6.87 -6.42
C LEU A 215 -1.65 8.24 -5.74
N SER A 216 -2.61 9.13 -6.00
CA SER A 216 -3.18 10.12 -5.06
C SER A 216 -4.68 9.78 -5.04
N ASP A 217 -5.45 9.74 -3.95
CA ASP A 217 -5.29 10.11 -2.54
C ASP A 217 -6.35 9.28 -1.76
N GLY A 218 -6.29 9.25 -0.42
CA GLY A 218 -7.30 8.60 0.46
C GLY A 218 -6.99 7.19 0.96
N TRP A 219 -5.95 6.58 0.39
CA TRP A 219 -5.23 5.44 0.95
C TRP A 219 -3.84 5.95 1.29
N LYS A 220 -3.26 5.52 2.41
CA LYS A 220 -1.89 5.91 2.71
C LYS A 220 -1.03 5.33 1.58
N GLU A 221 -0.05 6.08 1.06
CA GLU A 221 1.12 5.54 0.30
C GLU A 221 1.65 4.28 1.00
N SER A 222 1.40 4.29 2.31
CA SER A 222 1.52 3.23 3.25
C SER A 222 0.78 1.89 3.01
N GLU A 223 0.05 1.71 1.94
CA GLU A 223 -0.78 0.52 1.78
C GLU A 223 -0.32 -0.35 0.60
N PHE A 224 0.64 0.14 -0.21
CA PHE A 224 0.82 -0.48 -1.52
C PHE A 224 2.24 -0.55 -2.14
N LEU A 225 3.28 0.21 -1.78
CA LEU A 225 4.52 0.25 -2.62
C LEU A 225 5.78 -0.37 -2.00
N PHE A 226 6.54 -1.11 -2.83
CA PHE A 226 8.00 -1.18 -2.74
C PHE A 226 8.58 0.17 -3.20
N GLU A 227 9.65 0.64 -2.56
CA GLU A 227 10.19 1.99 -2.72
C GLU A 227 10.37 2.48 -4.17
N ARG A 228 10.03 3.76 -4.36
CA ARG A 228 10.34 4.54 -5.56
C ARG A 228 11.80 4.96 -5.50
N THR A 229 12.70 4.25 -6.19
CA THR A 229 14.00 4.83 -6.53
C THR A 229 13.79 5.99 -7.52
N PRO A 230 14.68 7.00 -7.58
CA PRO A 230 14.65 8.05 -8.61
C PRO A 230 14.52 7.47 -10.04
N GLU A 231 15.08 6.28 -10.23
CA GLU A 231 15.07 5.52 -11.47
C GLU A 231 13.68 4.94 -11.81
N HIS A 232 12.88 4.50 -10.83
CA HIS A 232 11.49 4.05 -11.03
C HIS A 232 10.57 5.22 -11.41
N ALA A 233 10.81 6.40 -10.84
CA ALA A 233 10.08 7.63 -11.17
C ALA A 233 10.28 8.05 -12.63
N GLU A 234 11.49 7.87 -13.14
CA GLU A 234 11.85 8.13 -14.54
C GLU A 234 11.19 7.12 -15.49
N ALA A 235 11.24 5.82 -15.16
CA ALA A 235 10.61 4.75 -15.94
C ALA A 235 9.10 4.96 -16.16
N ALA A 236 8.37 5.35 -15.11
CA ALA A 236 6.93 5.63 -15.23
C ALA A 236 6.63 6.85 -16.12
N ARG A 237 7.50 7.87 -16.11
CA ARG A 237 7.39 9.05 -16.98
C ARG A 237 7.80 8.77 -18.42
N SER A 238 8.73 7.84 -18.64
CA SER A 238 9.24 7.46 -19.96
C SER A 238 8.47 6.31 -20.61
N GLY A 239 7.48 5.70 -19.92
CA GLY A 239 6.75 4.53 -20.41
C GLY A 239 7.57 3.23 -20.38
N THR A 240 8.65 3.19 -19.61
CA THR A 240 9.47 1.98 -19.43
C THR A 240 8.71 0.97 -18.56
N ALA A 241 8.52 -0.24 -19.09
CA ALA A 241 7.79 -1.29 -18.39
C ALA A 241 8.51 -1.74 -17.10
N LEU A 242 7.73 -2.10 -16.08
CA LEU A 242 8.20 -2.75 -14.86
C LEU A 242 7.76 -4.21 -14.87
N THR A 243 8.52 -5.08 -14.21
CA THR A 243 8.16 -6.50 -14.03
C THR A 243 8.26 -6.87 -12.55
N VAL A 244 7.41 -7.79 -12.10
CA VAL A 244 7.56 -8.40 -10.78
C VAL A 244 8.61 -9.51 -10.90
N CYS A 245 9.58 -9.50 -10.01
CA CYS A 245 10.56 -10.57 -9.86
C CYS A 245 10.31 -11.33 -8.56
N CYS A 246 10.57 -12.63 -8.58
CA CYS A 246 10.69 -13.49 -7.41
C CYS A 246 12.09 -14.10 -7.40
N ASP A 247 12.89 -13.77 -6.39
CA ASP A 247 14.31 -14.13 -6.28
C ASP A 247 15.09 -13.77 -7.56
N GLY A 248 14.84 -12.55 -8.08
CA GLY A 248 15.47 -12.02 -9.31
C GLY A 248 14.97 -12.63 -10.62
N LYS A 249 13.92 -13.48 -10.60
CA LYS A 249 13.31 -14.07 -11.80
C LYS A 249 11.93 -13.45 -12.07
N PRO A 250 11.67 -12.97 -13.31
CA PRO A 250 10.38 -12.37 -13.64
C PRO A 250 9.23 -13.37 -13.47
N VAL A 251 8.10 -12.89 -12.95
CA VAL A 251 6.86 -13.67 -12.82
C VAL A 251 5.72 -13.04 -13.63
N PRO A 252 4.74 -13.84 -14.09
CA PRO A 252 3.59 -13.33 -14.83
C PRO A 252 2.89 -12.22 -14.06
N SER A 253 2.75 -11.07 -14.70
CA SER A 253 2.18 -9.88 -14.08
C SER A 253 1.52 -8.98 -15.13
N CYS A 254 0.47 -8.27 -14.73
CA CYS A 254 -0.21 -7.28 -15.56
C CYS A 254 -0.02 -5.92 -14.93
N VAL A 255 0.64 -5.02 -15.66
CA VAL A 255 0.79 -3.62 -15.30
C VAL A 255 -0.29 -2.85 -16.05
N ASN A 256 -1.27 -2.27 -15.36
CA ASN A 256 -2.22 -1.39 -16.03
C ASN A 256 -1.56 -0.04 -16.37
N ARG A 257 -2.21 0.80 -17.20
CA ARG A 257 -1.63 2.11 -17.61
C ARG A 257 -1.46 3.13 -16.49
N ARG A 258 -2.05 2.88 -15.32
CA ARG A 258 -1.84 3.64 -14.09
C ARG A 258 -0.76 2.98 -13.21
N GLY A 259 0.07 2.15 -13.83
CA GLY A 259 1.15 1.40 -13.23
C GLY A 259 0.72 0.20 -12.38
N PHE A 260 -0.54 -0.01 -12.02
CA PHE A 260 -0.86 -1.07 -11.05
C PHE A 260 -0.45 -2.45 -11.54
N VAL A 261 0.36 -3.16 -10.77
CA VAL A 261 0.83 -4.51 -11.07
C VAL A 261 0.00 -5.55 -10.35
N TRP A 262 -0.61 -6.42 -11.14
CA TRP A 262 -1.37 -7.58 -10.72
C TRP A 262 -0.51 -8.80 -10.98
N TYR A 263 -0.25 -9.62 -9.97
CA TYR A 263 0.52 -10.86 -10.13
C TYR A 263 -0.02 -11.94 -9.18
N ILE A 264 0.28 -13.20 -9.48
CA ILE A 264 0.11 -14.30 -8.53
C ILE A 264 1.49 -14.74 -8.06
N ALA A 265 1.70 -14.73 -6.76
CA ALA A 265 2.82 -15.41 -6.14
C ALA A 265 2.58 -16.93 -6.15
N GLU A 266 3.12 -17.61 -7.15
CA GLU A 266 2.96 -19.07 -7.31
C GLU A 266 3.96 -19.90 -6.50
N LYS A 267 4.90 -19.26 -5.81
CA LYS A 267 5.93 -19.92 -4.97
C LYS A 267 6.40 -19.00 -3.83
N ALA A 268 6.98 -19.60 -2.79
CA ALA A 268 7.69 -18.84 -1.76
C ALA A 268 8.92 -18.12 -2.35
N GLY A 269 9.35 -17.01 -1.73
CA GLY A 269 10.53 -16.24 -2.16
C GLY A 269 10.44 -14.75 -1.81
N ARG A 270 11.48 -14.01 -2.17
CA ARG A 270 11.52 -12.54 -2.09
C ARG A 270 10.97 -11.95 -3.37
N TYR A 271 9.96 -11.10 -3.25
CA TYR A 271 9.36 -10.44 -4.41
C TYR A 271 9.87 -9.01 -4.50
N SER A 272 10.05 -8.50 -5.71
CA SER A 272 10.51 -7.13 -5.97
C SER A 272 9.95 -6.60 -7.30
N LEU A 273 10.03 -5.28 -7.51
CA LEU A 273 9.78 -4.65 -8.81
C LEU A 273 11.11 -4.32 -9.48
N GLU A 274 11.28 -4.72 -10.74
CA GLU A 274 12.47 -4.44 -11.54
C GLU A 274 12.11 -3.73 -12.85
N LYS A 275 13.03 -2.91 -13.38
CA LYS A 275 12.91 -2.35 -14.73
C LYS A 275 13.00 -3.46 -15.76
N VAL A 276 12.08 -3.45 -16.72
CA VAL A 276 12.18 -4.27 -17.91
C VAL A 276 13.32 -3.74 -18.77
N SER A 277 14.41 -4.50 -18.83
CA SER A 277 15.40 -4.34 -19.91
C SER A 277 14.71 -4.61 -21.26
N PRO A 278 15.03 -3.88 -22.34
CA PRO A 278 14.49 -4.15 -23.67
C PRO A 278 14.67 -5.61 -24.15
N GLU A 279 15.57 -6.38 -23.53
CA GLU A 279 15.78 -7.80 -23.82
C GLU A 279 14.86 -8.77 -23.04
N ARG A 280 14.11 -8.28 -22.04
CA ARG A 280 13.23 -9.10 -21.18
C ARG A 280 11.77 -8.65 -21.29
N PRO A 281 10.95 -9.21 -22.19
CA PRO A 281 9.55 -8.79 -22.30
C PRO A 281 8.77 -9.07 -21.00
N ALA A 282 7.82 -8.18 -20.67
CA ALA A 282 6.86 -8.42 -19.61
C ALA A 282 6.05 -9.69 -19.92
N ILE A 283 5.89 -10.57 -18.93
CA ILE A 283 5.16 -11.83 -19.11
C ILE A 283 3.67 -11.55 -18.82
N PRO A 284 2.78 -11.67 -19.83
CA PRO A 284 1.35 -11.42 -19.64
C PRO A 284 0.71 -12.43 -18.68
N LEU A 285 -0.34 -12.01 -17.97
CA LEU A 285 -1.11 -12.90 -17.09
C LEU A 285 -1.81 -14.00 -17.91
N PRO A 286 -1.68 -15.28 -17.54
CA PRO A 286 -2.44 -16.37 -18.14
C PRO A 286 -3.96 -16.19 -17.97
N GLU A 287 -4.77 -16.66 -18.93
CA GLU A 287 -6.23 -16.46 -18.93
C GLU A 287 -6.92 -17.03 -17.67
N ALA A 288 -6.57 -18.26 -17.28
CA ALA A 288 -7.10 -18.89 -16.07
C ALA A 288 -6.79 -18.11 -14.77
N VAL A 289 -5.74 -17.29 -14.79
CA VAL A 289 -5.36 -16.42 -13.68
C VAL A 289 -6.21 -15.15 -13.68
N ALA A 290 -6.43 -14.53 -14.84
CA ALA A 290 -7.32 -13.37 -14.97
C ALA A 290 -8.76 -13.68 -14.54
N ASP A 291 -9.25 -14.88 -14.84
CA ASP A 291 -10.56 -15.39 -14.41
C ASP A 291 -10.65 -15.50 -12.87
N ARG A 292 -9.61 -16.04 -12.21
CA ARG A 292 -9.56 -16.14 -10.74
C ARG A 292 -9.58 -14.79 -10.03
N PHE A 293 -9.09 -13.73 -10.67
CA PHE A 293 -9.12 -12.37 -10.13
C PHE A 293 -10.45 -11.65 -10.36
N GLY A 294 -11.41 -12.24 -11.08
CA GLY A 294 -12.65 -11.56 -11.45
C GLY A 294 -12.41 -10.32 -12.32
N CYS A 295 -11.25 -10.22 -12.98
CA CYS A 295 -10.90 -9.11 -13.87
C CYS A 295 -11.60 -9.20 -15.23
N ARG A 296 -12.38 -10.26 -15.44
CA ARG A 296 -13.17 -10.45 -16.66
C ARG A 296 -14.53 -9.81 -16.46
N VAL A 297 -14.78 -8.73 -17.20
CA VAL A 297 -16.13 -8.20 -17.37
C VAL A 297 -16.93 -9.26 -18.13
N SER A 298 -17.85 -9.94 -17.44
CA SER A 298 -18.85 -10.79 -18.07
C SER A 298 -19.86 -9.88 -18.78
N SER A 299 -19.58 -9.57 -20.05
CA SER A 299 -20.45 -8.79 -20.91
C SER A 299 -20.56 -9.49 -22.26
N PRO A 300 -21.75 -9.49 -22.90
CA PRO A 300 -21.88 -9.94 -24.29
C PRO A 300 -21.10 -9.06 -25.27
N PHE A 301 -20.63 -7.89 -24.82
CA PHE A 301 -19.70 -7.04 -25.56
C PHE A 301 -18.28 -7.29 -25.07
N PRO A 302 -17.31 -7.49 -25.96
CA PRO A 302 -15.96 -7.87 -25.54
C PRO A 302 -15.31 -6.77 -24.66
N PRO A 303 -14.39 -7.14 -23.74
CA PRO A 303 -13.76 -6.21 -22.80
C PRO A 303 -13.11 -4.97 -23.44
N GLU A 304 -12.73 -5.05 -24.71
CA GLU A 304 -12.28 -3.95 -25.57
C GLU A 304 -13.30 -2.81 -25.77
N TYR A 305 -14.59 -3.04 -25.46
CA TYR A 305 -15.63 -2.00 -25.44
C TYR A 305 -15.68 -1.22 -24.11
N PHE A 306 -15.21 -1.82 -23.00
CA PHE A 306 -15.23 -1.22 -21.67
C PHE A 306 -13.82 -0.82 -21.19
N THR A 307 -12.94 -0.46 -22.12
CA THR A 307 -11.65 0.12 -21.76
C THR A 307 -11.86 1.58 -21.36
N ARG A 308 -11.03 2.10 -20.44
CA ARG A 308 -10.99 3.54 -20.14
C ARG A 308 -10.58 4.39 -21.35
N GLU A 309 -10.16 3.79 -22.46
CA GLU A 309 -9.98 4.50 -23.73
C GLU A 309 -11.32 4.94 -24.32
N ARG A 310 -12.40 4.20 -24.05
CA ARG A 310 -13.76 4.43 -24.58
C ARG A 310 -14.75 4.94 -23.53
N ILE A 311 -14.48 4.72 -22.25
CA ILE A 311 -15.34 5.15 -21.14
C ILE A 311 -14.60 6.16 -20.28
N ARG A 312 -15.21 7.33 -20.11
CA ARG A 312 -14.79 8.35 -19.15
C ARG A 312 -15.69 8.33 -17.92
N ILE A 313 -15.11 8.54 -16.76
CA ILE A 313 -15.85 8.74 -15.51
C ILE A 313 -15.76 10.24 -15.22
N GLY A 314 -16.85 10.94 -15.54
CA GLY A 314 -16.91 12.40 -15.51
C GLY A 314 -17.62 12.97 -14.29
N ALA A 315 -17.14 14.11 -13.81
CA ALA A 315 -17.85 14.95 -12.84
C ALA A 315 -18.51 16.13 -13.55
N TRP A 316 -19.72 16.48 -13.12
CA TRP A 316 -20.38 17.72 -13.54
C TRP A 316 -20.06 18.82 -12.55
N GLY A 317 -19.17 19.74 -12.94
CA GLY A 317 -18.60 20.73 -12.05
C GLY A 317 -19.32 22.06 -12.12
N SER A 318 -20.48 22.21 -11.47
CA SER A 318 -21.01 23.55 -11.15
C SER A 318 -20.39 24.06 -9.85
N PHE A 319 -19.05 24.12 -9.80
CA PHE A 319 -18.35 24.55 -8.60
C PHE A 319 -18.59 26.03 -8.34
N ASN A 320 -18.87 26.35 -7.08
CA ASN A 320 -18.98 27.74 -6.66
C ASN A 320 -17.62 28.41 -6.83
N ALA A 321 -17.55 29.46 -7.64
CA ALA A 321 -16.30 30.19 -7.90
C ALA A 321 -15.62 30.74 -6.63
N ARG A 322 -16.32 30.83 -5.49
CA ARG A 322 -15.72 31.24 -4.22
C ARG A 322 -14.90 30.12 -3.56
N TYR A 323 -15.22 28.87 -3.86
CA TYR A 323 -14.66 27.69 -3.21
C TYR A 323 -13.91 26.77 -4.19
N PHE A 324 -13.87 27.14 -5.46
CA PHE A 324 -13.15 26.39 -6.48
C PHE A 324 -11.65 26.68 -6.41
N ASP A 325 -10.91 25.67 -5.97
CA ASP A 325 -9.46 25.69 -5.78
C ASP A 325 -8.82 24.38 -6.26
N GLU A 326 -7.50 24.32 -6.18
CA GLU A 326 -6.72 23.15 -6.58
C GLU A 326 -7.08 21.89 -5.78
N ARG A 327 -7.56 22.06 -4.54
CA ARG A 327 -7.94 20.94 -3.68
C ARG A 327 -9.17 20.25 -4.23
N GLN A 328 -10.17 20.98 -4.70
CA GLN A 328 -11.36 20.35 -5.29
C GLN A 328 -11.03 19.52 -6.53
N LEU A 329 -10.10 19.98 -7.38
CA LEU A 329 -9.66 19.20 -8.55
C LEU A 329 -8.88 17.95 -8.16
N ARG A 330 -8.08 18.03 -7.09
CA ARG A 330 -7.44 16.84 -6.49
C ARG A 330 -8.49 15.90 -5.96
N ASP A 331 -9.44 16.36 -5.14
CA ASP A 331 -10.51 15.54 -4.58
C ASP A 331 -11.30 14.80 -5.69
N LEU A 332 -11.61 15.46 -6.82
CA LEU A 332 -12.22 14.80 -7.99
C LEU A 332 -11.32 13.72 -8.60
N ARG A 333 -10.05 14.05 -8.83
CA ARG A 333 -9.08 13.08 -9.35
C ARG A 333 -8.98 11.86 -8.43
N ASP A 334 -8.98 12.09 -7.14
CA ASP A 334 -8.82 11.08 -6.10
C ASP A 334 -10.07 10.20 -5.98
N CYS A 335 -11.27 10.74 -6.26
CA CYS A 335 -12.49 9.96 -6.48
C CYS A 335 -12.49 9.15 -7.79
N GLY A 336 -11.43 9.22 -8.59
CA GLY A 336 -11.26 8.45 -9.82
C GLY A 336 -11.90 9.07 -11.06
N PHE A 337 -12.35 10.33 -10.97
CA PHE A 337 -12.81 11.09 -12.12
C PHE A 337 -11.62 11.41 -13.04
N ASP A 338 -11.81 11.17 -14.33
CA ASP A 338 -10.84 11.47 -15.39
C ASP A 338 -11.40 12.44 -16.44
N LEU A 339 -12.64 12.89 -16.25
CA LEU A 339 -13.30 13.90 -17.06
C LEU A 339 -14.01 14.93 -16.16
N LEU A 340 -13.99 16.19 -16.57
CA LEU A 340 -14.69 17.28 -15.92
C LEU A 340 -15.49 18.08 -16.95
N ILE A 341 -16.80 18.19 -16.73
CA ILE A 341 -17.65 19.16 -17.42
C ILE A 341 -17.65 20.44 -16.57
N ALA A 342 -16.73 21.35 -16.87
CA ALA A 342 -16.54 22.59 -16.15
C ALA A 342 -17.65 23.59 -16.52
N THR A 343 -18.53 23.89 -15.57
CA THR A 343 -19.62 24.85 -15.75
C THR A 343 -19.56 25.96 -14.70
N ASN A 344 -20.25 27.06 -14.97
CA ASN A 344 -20.43 28.17 -14.03
C ASN A 344 -19.10 28.65 -13.43
N GLY A 345 -18.95 28.58 -12.10
CA GLY A 345 -17.81 29.15 -11.39
C GLY A 345 -16.46 28.53 -11.72
N SER A 346 -16.42 27.28 -12.21
CA SER A 346 -15.18 26.63 -12.65
C SER A 346 -14.77 27.07 -14.06
N ALA A 347 -15.72 27.41 -14.93
CA ALA A 347 -15.48 27.93 -16.28
C ALA A 347 -15.14 29.44 -16.30
N ALA A 348 -15.28 30.13 -15.17
CA ALA A 348 -15.05 31.56 -15.04
C ALA A 348 -13.58 31.93 -15.30
N SER A 349 -13.35 33.05 -16.00
CA SER A 349 -12.01 33.50 -16.45
C SER A 349 -10.97 33.52 -15.33
N ARG A 350 -11.33 33.96 -14.11
CA ARG A 350 -10.40 34.05 -12.98
C ARG A 350 -9.86 32.71 -12.47
N HIS A 351 -10.56 31.59 -12.74
CA HIS A 351 -10.13 30.25 -12.33
C HIS A 351 -9.60 29.43 -13.50
N ARG A 352 -9.81 29.88 -14.73
CA ARG A 352 -9.55 29.08 -15.93
C ARG A 352 -8.09 28.68 -16.09
N GLY A 353 -7.18 29.61 -15.84
CA GLY A 353 -5.75 29.29 -15.84
C GLY A 353 -5.36 28.27 -14.76
N MET A 354 -5.98 28.31 -13.58
CA MET A 354 -5.75 27.31 -12.53
C MET A 354 -6.35 25.96 -12.93
N LEU A 355 -7.60 25.96 -13.43
CA LEU A 355 -8.32 24.78 -13.87
C LEU A 355 -7.49 23.96 -14.85
N PHE A 356 -7.07 24.54 -15.97
CA PHE A 356 -6.37 23.78 -17.00
C PHE A 356 -4.94 23.39 -16.58
N ARG A 357 -4.21 24.24 -15.87
CA ARG A 357 -2.88 23.85 -15.33
C ARG A 357 -2.98 22.66 -14.37
N GLU A 358 -3.98 22.65 -13.49
CA GLU A 358 -4.15 21.55 -12.56
C GLU A 358 -4.72 20.30 -13.23
N CYS A 359 -5.67 20.45 -14.16
CA CYS A 359 -6.21 19.33 -14.93
C CYS A 359 -5.14 18.68 -15.83
N ASP A 360 -4.23 19.44 -16.43
CA ASP A 360 -3.05 18.90 -17.13
C ASP A 360 -2.18 18.08 -16.19
N ARG A 361 -1.87 18.64 -15.01
CA ARG A 361 -1.03 17.99 -13.99
C ARG A 361 -1.68 16.70 -13.46
N LEU A 362 -3.01 16.69 -13.33
CA LEU A 362 -3.78 15.59 -12.77
C LEU A 362 -4.23 14.56 -13.81
N GLY A 363 -4.11 14.87 -15.11
CA GLY A 363 -4.64 14.04 -16.18
C GLY A 363 -6.16 13.95 -16.14
N ILE A 364 -6.83 15.08 -15.90
CA ILE A 364 -8.29 15.22 -15.99
C ILE A 364 -8.61 15.92 -17.31
N GLU A 365 -9.40 15.27 -18.16
CA GLU A 365 -9.95 15.88 -19.37
C GLU A 365 -11.02 16.91 -19.02
N VAL A 366 -11.14 17.99 -19.79
CA VAL A 366 -12.03 19.11 -19.52
C VAL A 366 -12.87 19.45 -20.75
N TYR A 367 -14.18 19.43 -20.59
CA TYR A 367 -15.10 20.22 -21.42
C TYR A 367 -15.51 21.47 -20.67
N ILE A 368 -15.37 22.64 -21.29
CA ILE A 368 -15.70 23.92 -20.66
C ILE A 368 -17.00 24.51 -21.21
N ASN A 369 -17.85 25.03 -20.31
CA ASN A 369 -19.06 25.77 -20.63
C ASN A 369 -18.86 27.26 -20.35
N ASP A 370 -18.21 27.96 -21.27
CA ASP A 370 -18.03 29.42 -21.21
C ASP A 370 -18.60 30.15 -22.44
N GLY A 371 -19.29 29.41 -23.32
CA GLY A 371 -19.86 29.94 -24.56
C GLY A 371 -18.87 30.05 -25.72
N GLY A 372 -17.60 29.65 -25.55
CA GLY A 372 -16.58 29.73 -26.60
C GLY A 372 -16.96 28.98 -27.89
N TRP A 373 -17.80 27.94 -27.81
CA TRP A 373 -18.27 27.21 -28.99
C TRP A 373 -18.97 28.07 -30.05
N ARG A 374 -19.48 29.26 -29.69
CA ARG A 374 -20.15 30.19 -30.62
C ARG A 374 -19.17 30.98 -31.51
N TYR A 375 -17.91 31.06 -31.12
CA TYR A 375 -16.86 31.83 -31.79
C TYR A 375 -15.56 31.01 -31.89
N PRO A 376 -15.58 29.83 -32.53
CA PRO A 376 -14.49 28.84 -32.45
C PRO A 376 -13.13 29.36 -32.91
N GLU A 377 -13.10 30.35 -33.81
CA GLU A 377 -11.89 31.02 -34.29
C GLU A 377 -11.13 31.85 -33.24
N THR A 378 -11.81 32.28 -32.18
CA THR A 378 -11.22 33.10 -31.09
C THR A 378 -11.41 32.46 -29.71
N ALA A 379 -12.12 31.33 -29.66
CA ALA A 379 -12.47 30.67 -28.42
C ALA A 379 -11.27 29.96 -27.81
N GLY A 380 -10.91 30.42 -26.62
CA GLY A 380 -9.97 29.72 -25.77
C GLY A 380 -8.52 29.91 -26.12
N GLU A 381 -8.11 31.00 -26.77
CA GLU A 381 -6.68 31.32 -26.99
C GLU A 381 -5.82 31.14 -25.72
N GLU A 382 -6.37 31.39 -24.54
CA GLU A 382 -5.66 31.22 -23.26
C GLU A 382 -5.55 29.76 -22.75
N TYR A 383 -6.32 28.82 -23.32
CA TYR A 383 -6.36 27.42 -22.88
C TYR A 383 -6.41 26.35 -23.99
N PHE A 384 -6.42 26.76 -25.25
CA PHE A 384 -6.64 25.88 -26.39
C PHE A 384 -5.57 24.78 -26.48
N ASP A 385 -4.33 25.16 -26.15
CA ASP A 385 -3.14 24.32 -26.19
C ASP A 385 -2.96 23.45 -24.94
N HIS A 386 -3.80 23.62 -23.91
CA HIS A 386 -3.75 22.73 -22.75
C HIS A 386 -4.16 21.31 -23.16
N PRO A 387 -3.34 20.28 -22.87
CA PRO A 387 -3.64 18.89 -23.20
C PRO A 387 -4.92 18.37 -22.52
N SER A 388 -5.31 18.93 -21.37
CA SER A 388 -6.59 18.63 -20.72
C SER A 388 -7.81 19.17 -21.47
N PHE A 389 -7.67 20.15 -22.37
CA PHE A 389 -8.80 20.74 -23.07
C PHE A 389 -9.32 19.85 -24.23
N CYS A 390 -10.46 19.21 -24.00
CA CYS A 390 -11.11 18.32 -24.97
C CYS A 390 -12.05 19.06 -25.92
N GLY A 391 -12.70 20.12 -25.44
CA GLY A 391 -13.57 20.98 -26.22
C GLY A 391 -14.61 21.71 -25.39
N HIS A 392 -15.64 22.23 -26.05
CA HIS A 392 -16.68 22.99 -25.38
C HIS A 392 -17.94 22.15 -25.13
N TYR A 393 -18.52 22.38 -23.96
CA TYR A 393 -19.89 22.01 -23.65
C TYR A 393 -20.84 22.95 -24.41
N ILE A 394 -21.75 22.39 -25.21
CA ILE A 394 -22.63 23.17 -26.08
C ILE A 394 -23.97 23.45 -25.40
N THR A 395 -24.65 22.42 -24.91
CA THR A 395 -25.99 22.55 -24.33
C THR A 395 -26.34 21.38 -23.41
N ASP A 396 -27.26 21.67 -22.49
CA ASP A 396 -27.89 20.68 -21.62
C ASP A 396 -29.21 20.21 -22.24
N GLU A 397 -29.43 18.90 -22.19
CA GLU A 397 -30.70 18.21 -22.43
C GLU A 397 -31.58 18.84 -23.53
N PRO A 398 -31.06 19.03 -24.77
CA PRO A 398 -31.83 19.69 -25.81
C PRO A 398 -33.03 18.82 -26.23
N GLY A 399 -34.15 19.48 -26.54
CA GLY A 399 -35.28 18.82 -27.19
C GLY A 399 -34.92 18.34 -28.60
N THR A 400 -35.58 17.27 -29.06
CA THR A 400 -35.35 16.65 -30.39
C THR A 400 -35.51 17.63 -31.54
N ASP A 401 -36.41 18.61 -31.41
CA ASP A 401 -36.67 19.64 -32.41
C ASP A 401 -35.45 20.57 -32.63
N SER A 402 -34.51 20.60 -31.67
CA SER A 402 -33.28 21.39 -31.73
C SER A 402 -32.08 20.60 -32.27
N TYR A 403 -32.21 19.28 -32.52
CA TYR A 403 -31.07 18.44 -32.95
C TYR A 403 -30.46 18.88 -34.28
N PRO A 404 -31.22 19.27 -35.33
CA PRO A 404 -30.62 19.75 -36.57
C PRO A 404 -29.75 21.00 -36.35
N HIS A 405 -30.20 21.91 -35.48
CA HIS A 405 -29.46 23.12 -35.14
C HIS A 405 -28.14 22.79 -34.43
N PHE A 406 -28.19 21.97 -33.37
CA PHE A 406 -27.00 21.60 -32.62
C PHE A 406 -26.07 20.66 -33.39
N GLY A 407 -26.60 19.76 -34.22
CA GLY A 407 -25.80 18.91 -35.11
C GLY A 407 -24.95 19.74 -36.08
N LYS A 408 -25.55 20.80 -36.66
CA LYS A 408 -24.80 21.75 -37.49
C LYS A 408 -23.74 22.49 -36.66
N ALA A 409 -24.10 23.01 -35.49
CA ALA A 409 -23.18 23.73 -34.62
C ALA A 409 -21.97 22.86 -34.19
N CYS A 410 -22.21 21.60 -33.82
CA CYS A 410 -21.17 20.62 -33.51
C CYS A 410 -20.23 20.40 -34.70
N GLY A 411 -20.79 20.21 -35.90
CA GLY A 411 -20.00 19.99 -37.12
C GLY A 411 -19.12 21.18 -37.49
N ASP A 412 -19.68 22.39 -37.42
CA ASP A 412 -18.95 23.63 -37.67
C ASP A 412 -17.83 23.83 -36.64
N TYR A 413 -18.13 23.61 -35.35
CA TYR A 413 -17.16 23.71 -34.26
C TYR A 413 -16.00 22.71 -34.41
N ALA A 414 -16.31 21.43 -34.65
CA ALA A 414 -15.29 20.39 -34.80
C ALA A 414 -14.39 20.65 -36.01
N LYS A 415 -14.97 21.16 -37.12
CA LYS A 415 -14.23 21.54 -38.32
C LYS A 415 -13.29 22.73 -38.07
N ALA A 416 -13.73 23.72 -37.29
CA ALA A 416 -12.95 24.92 -37.00
C ALA A 416 -11.82 24.66 -36.00
N THR A 417 -12.05 23.80 -35.01
CA THR A 417 -11.14 23.65 -33.85
C THR A 417 -10.38 22.33 -33.81
N GLY A 418 -10.85 21.29 -34.50
CA GLY A 418 -10.37 19.92 -34.32
C GLY A 418 -10.68 19.31 -32.95
N LYS A 419 -11.41 20.03 -32.08
CA LYS A 419 -11.82 19.59 -30.75
C LYS A 419 -13.19 18.92 -30.80
N VAL A 420 -13.52 18.16 -29.77
CA VAL A 420 -14.78 17.42 -29.69
C VAL A 420 -15.86 18.32 -29.05
N PRO A 421 -17.04 18.50 -29.65
CA PRO A 421 -18.16 19.15 -28.96
C PRO A 421 -18.85 18.17 -28.01
N TYR A 422 -19.30 18.65 -26.84
CA TYR A 422 -20.08 17.84 -25.89
C TYR A 422 -21.50 18.38 -25.74
N ILE A 423 -22.48 17.48 -25.81
CA ILE A 423 -23.89 17.72 -25.52
C ILE A 423 -24.33 16.70 -24.47
N ASN A 424 -24.95 17.16 -23.39
CA ASN A 424 -25.60 16.26 -22.45
C ASN A 424 -26.99 15.91 -22.98
N LEU A 425 -27.21 14.67 -23.41
CA LEU A 425 -28.54 14.22 -23.84
C LEU A 425 -29.28 13.60 -22.66
N LEU A 426 -30.61 13.72 -22.65
CA LEU A 426 -31.42 12.94 -21.71
C LEU A 426 -31.14 11.44 -21.91
N PRO A 427 -31.08 10.63 -20.84
CA PRO A 427 -30.78 9.20 -20.93
C PRO A 427 -31.67 8.40 -21.88
N MET A 428 -32.87 8.90 -22.17
CA MET A 428 -33.81 8.30 -23.13
C MET A 428 -33.41 8.47 -24.62
N TYR A 429 -32.39 9.29 -24.90
CA TYR A 429 -31.89 9.58 -26.24
C TYR A 429 -30.42 9.18 -26.46
N ALA A 430 -29.74 8.70 -25.41
CA ALA A 430 -28.38 8.17 -25.44
C ALA A 430 -28.40 6.65 -25.64
#